data_AF-A0A1I1FQM7-F1
#
_entry.id   AF-A0A1I1FQM7-F1
#
_cell.length_a   1.000
_cell.length_b   1.000
_cell.length_c   1.000
_cell.angle_alpha   90.00
_cell.angle_beta   90.00
_cell.angle_gamma   90.00
#
_symmetry.space_group_name_H-M   'P 1'
#
loop_
_entity.id
_entity.type
_entity.pdbx_description
1 polymer ?
#
loop_
_entity_poly.entity_id
_entity_poly.type
_entity_poly.pdbx_seq_one_letter_code
_entity_poly.pdbx_strand_id
1 'polypeptide(L)'
;MSVRSQVSRIVLASLMLAAASPGNACSPPARVDEAGFVRAHVGQLPRNAKGLVFLPPSGMPRAADFRVEVAGDSQALKLRVRRIGNSPWVRVEPVNGFRPGARYQFHYLPAHRPWRHPDTQAVTIDARAVDTAGRYAIEPAPRALHRVVTVPTSMGSCTKPAPVLLHAFSHAVPAGLTAYRDALEYEVHELAVEGSRIERMDPLALEWGPQSRPSLLGWMSWPDRARHGPRDAVIAPCGNRWNRVRMRSSVAFPELDDRRHATREVVLDFSRGAGGECGELEALVQTMHAGSPEAVLREACRLSLGWEFSAGEISLAGIPVEHWERSLSFPYIEMGPTCDLVALAYLWRSSAREPAPADVDKIAAALQAGFAISDAARRERIVHALAYLLGQLPDRYRRTMAPRLAQPLLPLLVEEFGAPRPRRPDRLAQLIAAAGRPPDDLRARLVAIAAGTSTAAPYAQGILDALPR
;
A
#
# COMPACT_ATOMS: atom_id res chain seq x y z
N MET A 1 -45.87 -28.89 -22.07
CA MET A 1 -45.05 -27.78 -21.53
C MET A 1 -44.24 -27.18 -22.67
N SER A 2 -44.40 -25.88 -22.93
CA SER A 2 -43.93 -25.23 -24.16
C SER A 2 -42.44 -24.89 -24.11
N VAL A 3 -41.70 -25.28 -25.16
CA VAL A 3 -40.27 -25.02 -25.37
C VAL A 3 -39.90 -23.54 -25.22
N ARG A 4 -40.84 -22.62 -25.48
CA ARG A 4 -40.63 -21.17 -25.31
C ARG A 4 -40.43 -20.74 -23.85
N SER A 5 -40.97 -21.48 -22.87
CA SER A 5 -40.83 -21.16 -21.44
C SER A 5 -39.45 -21.54 -20.88
N GLN A 6 -38.84 -22.61 -21.39
CA GLN A 6 -37.50 -23.02 -20.96
C GLN A 6 -36.42 -22.11 -21.52
N VAL A 7 -36.54 -21.66 -22.77
CA VAL A 7 -35.57 -20.73 -23.39
C VAL A 7 -35.53 -19.39 -22.66
N SER A 8 -36.68 -18.84 -22.26
CA SER A 8 -36.74 -17.58 -21.49
C SER A 8 -36.10 -17.70 -20.10
N ARG A 9 -36.26 -18.82 -19.41
CA ARG A 9 -35.65 -19.03 -18.08
C ARG A 9 -34.14 -19.23 -18.16
N ILE A 10 -33.64 -19.88 -19.21
CA ILE A 10 -32.20 -20.06 -19.43
C ILE A 10 -31.55 -18.72 -19.81
N VAL A 11 -32.18 -17.91 -20.67
CA VAL A 11 -31.66 -16.58 -21.02
C VAL A 11 -31.66 -15.64 -19.81
N LEU A 12 -32.71 -15.64 -18.98
CA LEU A 12 -32.77 -14.82 -17.77
C LEU A 12 -31.76 -15.26 -16.70
N ALA A 13 -31.54 -16.58 -16.54
CA ALA A 13 -30.51 -17.11 -15.64
C ALA A 13 -29.10 -16.75 -16.13
N SER A 14 -28.83 -16.82 -17.43
CA SER A 14 -27.55 -16.41 -18.01
C SER A 14 -27.30 -14.90 -17.91
N LEU A 15 -28.33 -14.06 -18.05
CA LEU A 15 -28.23 -12.61 -17.82
C LEU A 15 -28.02 -12.26 -16.34
N MET A 16 -28.62 -13.00 -15.42
CA MET A 16 -28.38 -12.83 -13.97
C MET A 16 -26.97 -13.30 -13.57
N LEU A 17 -26.44 -14.36 -14.18
CA LEU A 17 -25.04 -14.80 -13.99
C LEU A 17 -24.02 -13.80 -14.57
N ALA A 18 -24.36 -13.10 -15.65
CA ALA A 18 -23.54 -12.03 -16.21
C ALA A 18 -23.61 -10.72 -15.40
N ALA A 19 -24.76 -10.41 -14.77
CA ALA A 19 -24.93 -9.23 -13.92
C ALA A 19 -24.39 -9.40 -12.49
N ALA A 20 -24.24 -10.65 -12.01
CA ALA A 20 -23.75 -10.97 -10.67
C ALA A 20 -22.23 -11.21 -10.61
N SER A 21 -21.49 -10.93 -11.68
CA SER A 21 -20.04 -10.80 -11.60
C SER A 21 -19.68 -9.32 -11.54
N PRO A 22 -19.64 -8.68 -10.34
CA PRO A 22 -18.86 -7.48 -10.14
C PRO A 22 -17.38 -7.87 -10.12
N GLY A 23 -16.93 -8.54 -11.19
CA GLY A 23 -15.57 -8.38 -11.63
C GLY A 23 -15.50 -6.94 -12.09
N ASN A 24 -15.15 -6.04 -11.17
CA ASN A 24 -14.58 -4.74 -11.52
C ASN A 24 -13.39 -5.05 -12.42
N ALA A 25 -13.66 -5.19 -13.72
CA ALA A 25 -12.64 -5.31 -14.73
C ALA A 25 -11.83 -4.04 -14.57
N CYS A 26 -10.64 -4.18 -14.00
CA CYS A 26 -9.65 -3.13 -13.92
C CYS A 26 -9.28 -2.79 -15.35
N SER A 27 -10.13 -1.98 -15.98
CA SER A 27 -9.96 -1.49 -17.32
C SER A 27 -8.69 -0.65 -17.26
N PRO A 28 -7.69 -0.90 -18.12
CA PRO A 28 -6.55 -0.01 -18.20
C PRO A 28 -7.10 1.40 -18.46
N PRO A 29 -6.57 2.43 -17.79
CA PRO A 29 -6.95 3.80 -18.10
C PRO A 29 -6.81 4.04 -19.60
N ALA A 30 -7.69 4.86 -20.18
CA ALA A 30 -7.64 5.23 -21.58
C ALA A 30 -6.19 5.60 -21.96
N ARG A 31 -5.69 5.12 -23.11
CA ARG A 31 -4.30 5.36 -23.53
C ARG A 31 -4.06 6.87 -23.63
N VAL A 32 -3.37 7.41 -22.63
CA VAL A 32 -2.86 8.78 -22.63
C VAL A 32 -1.46 8.72 -23.24
N ASP A 33 -1.16 9.61 -24.19
CA ASP A 33 0.17 9.67 -24.78
C ASP A 33 1.18 10.13 -23.70
N GLU A 34 2.30 9.41 -23.58
CA GLU A 34 3.44 9.74 -22.70
C GLU A 34 4.24 10.89 -23.33
N ALA A 35 3.78 12.13 -23.11
CA ALA A 35 4.41 13.34 -23.64
C ALA A 35 4.21 14.53 -22.69
N GLY A 36 5.00 15.58 -22.88
CA GLY A 36 4.92 16.85 -22.15
C GLY A 36 6.10 17.13 -21.22
N PHE A 37 5.95 18.11 -20.34
CA PHE A 37 6.93 18.44 -19.31
C PHE A 37 6.89 17.41 -18.18
N VAL A 38 7.67 16.34 -18.33
CA VAL A 38 7.76 15.20 -17.38
C VAL A 38 8.06 15.62 -15.94
N ARG A 39 8.58 16.83 -15.75
CA ARG A 39 9.02 17.37 -14.47
C ARG A 39 8.33 18.68 -14.11
N ALA A 40 7.08 18.86 -14.54
CA ALA A 40 6.31 20.09 -14.29
C ALA A 40 6.09 20.45 -12.80
N HIS A 41 6.31 19.51 -11.88
CA HIS A 41 6.30 19.78 -10.43
C HIS A 41 7.55 20.56 -9.95
N VAL A 42 8.60 20.64 -10.76
CA VAL A 42 9.82 21.40 -10.44
C VAL A 42 9.56 22.89 -10.66
N GLY A 43 9.29 23.60 -9.57
CA GLY A 43 9.02 25.04 -9.57
C GLY A 43 10.23 25.94 -9.35
N GLN A 44 11.38 25.37 -8.98
CA GLN A 44 12.59 26.12 -8.62
C GLN A 44 13.85 25.41 -9.13
N LEU A 45 14.79 26.17 -9.70
CA LEU A 45 16.06 25.66 -10.22
C LEU A 45 17.22 26.59 -9.86
N PRO A 46 18.45 26.07 -9.75
CA PRO A 46 19.63 26.88 -9.46
C PRO A 46 20.01 27.77 -10.65
N ARG A 47 20.80 28.83 -10.38
CA ARG A 47 21.28 29.78 -11.39
C ARG A 47 21.93 29.13 -12.61
N ASN A 48 22.65 28.04 -12.40
CA ASN A 48 23.40 27.35 -13.43
C ASN A 48 22.62 26.23 -14.14
N ALA A 49 21.30 26.13 -13.92
CA ALA A 49 20.44 25.26 -14.71
C ALA A 49 20.55 25.59 -16.20
N LYS A 50 20.50 24.56 -17.04
CA LYS A 50 20.66 24.66 -18.50
C LYS A 50 19.31 24.81 -19.21
N GLY A 51 18.26 24.20 -18.68
CA GLY A 51 16.94 24.19 -19.31
C GLY A 51 15.95 23.25 -18.63
N LEU A 52 14.75 23.15 -19.18
CA LEU A 52 13.69 22.25 -18.68
C LEU A 52 13.62 20.94 -19.47
N VAL A 53 13.21 19.87 -18.80
CA VAL A 53 13.09 18.54 -19.41
C VAL A 53 11.71 18.33 -20.02
N PHE A 54 11.68 17.88 -21.27
CA PHE A 54 10.48 17.60 -22.04
C PHE A 54 10.55 16.21 -22.67
N LEU A 55 9.44 15.47 -22.63
CA LEU A 55 9.27 14.21 -23.34
C LEU A 55 8.47 14.47 -24.63
N PRO A 56 9.10 14.36 -25.80
CA PRO A 56 8.40 14.62 -27.05
C PRO A 56 7.41 13.50 -27.39
N PRO A 57 6.25 13.84 -28.00
CA PRO A 57 5.26 12.84 -28.42
C PRO A 57 5.78 11.94 -29.54
N SER A 58 6.64 12.48 -30.41
CA SER A 58 7.37 11.75 -31.43
C SER A 58 8.54 12.59 -31.94
N GLY A 59 9.66 11.94 -32.24
CA GLY A 59 10.84 12.59 -32.82
C GLY A 59 11.44 13.69 -31.94
N MET A 60 12.33 14.50 -32.55
CA MET A 60 12.98 15.64 -31.89
C MET A 60 12.17 16.91 -32.17
N PRO A 61 11.68 17.64 -31.15
CA PRO A 61 10.94 18.87 -31.36
C PRO A 61 11.88 20.02 -31.75
N ARG A 62 11.37 21.01 -32.47
CA ARG A 62 12.11 22.21 -32.87
C ARG A 62 12.01 23.27 -31.78
N ALA A 63 12.99 24.17 -31.72
CA ALA A 63 12.96 25.30 -30.78
C ALA A 63 11.71 26.19 -30.97
N ALA A 64 11.24 26.34 -32.21
CA ALA A 64 10.03 27.10 -32.55
C ALA A 64 8.72 26.45 -32.07
N ASP A 65 8.75 25.16 -31.70
CA ASP A 65 7.58 24.48 -31.13
C ASP A 65 7.38 24.88 -29.64
N PHE A 66 8.30 25.68 -29.08
CA PHE A 66 8.24 26.18 -27.71
C PHE A 66 8.14 27.71 -27.66
N ARG A 67 7.34 28.21 -26.72
CA ARG A 67 7.30 29.63 -26.32
C ARG A 67 7.71 29.75 -24.87
N VAL A 68 8.56 30.73 -24.56
CA VAL A 68 8.97 31.02 -23.19
C VAL A 68 8.69 32.47 -22.86
N GLU A 69 7.93 32.68 -21.80
CA GLU A 69 7.59 33.99 -21.26
C GLU A 69 8.40 34.21 -19.99
N VAL A 70 8.84 35.45 -19.77
CA VAL A 70 9.51 35.83 -18.51
C VAL A 70 8.68 36.91 -17.85
N ALA A 71 8.39 36.74 -16.56
CA ALA A 71 7.61 37.73 -15.82
C ALA A 71 8.27 39.12 -15.92
N GLY A 72 7.53 40.11 -16.42
CA GLY A 72 8.01 41.49 -16.58
C GLY A 72 8.85 41.76 -17.85
N ASP A 73 8.96 40.80 -18.78
CA ASP A 73 9.69 40.98 -20.04
C ASP A 73 8.91 40.35 -21.20
N SER A 74 8.55 41.17 -22.19
CA SER A 74 7.79 40.76 -23.37
C SER A 74 8.65 40.23 -24.51
N GLN A 75 9.99 40.26 -24.40
CA GLN A 75 10.86 39.77 -25.46
C GLN A 75 10.86 38.24 -25.54
N ALA A 76 10.63 37.72 -26.74
CA ALA A 76 10.74 36.30 -27.00
C ALA A 76 12.20 35.84 -26.83
N LEU A 77 12.41 34.84 -25.95
CA LEU A 77 13.73 34.25 -25.76
C LEU A 77 14.10 33.34 -26.93
N LYS A 78 15.37 33.41 -27.34
CA LYS A 78 15.94 32.40 -28.25
C LYS A 78 16.15 31.10 -27.48
N LEU A 79 15.63 30.01 -28.03
CA LEU A 79 15.70 28.68 -27.41
C LEU A 79 16.55 27.72 -28.25
N ARG A 80 17.05 26.68 -27.60
CA ARG A 80 17.69 25.51 -28.19
C ARG A 80 17.11 24.26 -27.56
N VAL A 81 16.91 23.23 -28.36
CA VAL A 81 16.47 21.91 -27.88
C VAL A 81 17.62 20.93 -28.05
N ARG A 82 17.95 20.18 -27.00
CA ARG A 82 19.04 19.18 -27.03
C ARG A 82 18.57 17.87 -26.44
N ARG A 83 19.08 16.76 -26.95
CA ARG A 83 18.84 15.43 -26.35
C ARG A 83 19.66 15.27 -25.07
N ILE A 84 19.10 14.62 -24.05
CA ILE A 84 19.79 14.33 -22.78
C ILE A 84 20.36 12.91 -22.85
N GLY A 85 21.67 12.79 -23.13
CA GLY A 85 22.33 11.49 -23.29
C GLY A 85 21.59 10.56 -24.25
N ASN A 86 21.34 9.32 -23.83
CA ASN A 86 20.58 8.32 -24.59
C ASN A 86 19.08 8.29 -24.24
N SER A 87 18.61 9.18 -23.35
CA SER A 87 17.21 9.26 -22.94
C SER A 87 16.29 9.64 -24.12
N PRO A 88 15.00 9.26 -24.10
CA PRO A 88 13.98 9.86 -24.97
C PRO A 88 13.70 11.33 -24.63
N TRP A 89 14.21 11.85 -23.51
CA TRP A 89 13.99 13.23 -23.10
C TRP A 89 14.88 14.23 -23.82
N VAL A 90 14.35 15.44 -23.95
CA VAL A 90 15.06 16.60 -24.47
C VAL A 90 15.09 17.70 -23.41
N ARG A 91 16.12 18.55 -23.47
CA ARG A 91 16.25 19.77 -22.67
C ARG A 91 15.94 20.98 -23.55
N VAL A 92 15.01 21.82 -23.11
CA VAL A 92 14.67 23.10 -23.73
C VAL A 92 15.41 24.20 -22.98
N GLU A 93 16.38 24.81 -23.66
CA GLU A 93 17.39 25.69 -23.07
C GLU A 93 17.26 27.11 -23.64
N PRO A 94 17.20 28.18 -22.81
CA PRO A 94 17.45 29.53 -23.29
C PRO A 94 18.90 29.64 -23.78
N VAL A 95 19.11 30.16 -24.99
CA VAL A 95 20.46 30.23 -25.61
C VAL A 95 21.45 31.01 -24.76
N ASN A 96 20.97 32.06 -24.09
CA ASN A 96 21.78 32.92 -23.21
C ASN A 96 21.75 32.47 -21.74
N GLY A 97 21.23 31.27 -21.45
CA GLY A 97 20.99 30.79 -20.10
C GLY A 97 19.85 31.50 -19.38
N PHE A 98 19.60 31.10 -18.15
CA PHE A 98 18.59 31.71 -17.30
C PHE A 98 19.10 32.97 -16.59
N ARG A 99 18.21 33.96 -16.42
CA ARG A 99 18.43 35.14 -15.58
C ARG A 99 18.14 34.75 -14.12
N PRO A 100 19.08 34.99 -13.18
CA PRO A 100 18.84 34.70 -11.77
C PRO A 100 17.72 35.59 -11.21
N GLY A 101 16.88 35.03 -10.35
CA GLY A 101 15.69 35.66 -9.74
C GLY A 101 14.45 35.71 -10.65
N ALA A 102 14.57 35.41 -11.93
CA ALA A 102 13.45 35.50 -12.87
C ALA A 102 12.56 34.24 -12.84
N ARG A 103 11.26 34.45 -13.10
CA ARG A 103 10.28 33.39 -13.30
C ARG A 103 9.99 33.21 -14.79
N TYR A 104 10.11 31.98 -15.26
CA TYR A 104 9.89 31.56 -16.64
C TYR A 104 8.65 30.70 -16.75
N GLN A 105 7.89 30.89 -17.82
CA GLN A 105 6.77 30.03 -18.20
C GLN A 105 7.04 29.44 -19.57
N PHE A 106 7.19 28.11 -19.65
CA PHE A 106 7.39 27.38 -20.89
C PHE A 106 6.06 26.83 -21.38
N HIS A 107 5.84 26.90 -22.69
CA HIS A 107 4.68 26.36 -23.39
C HIS A 107 5.15 25.54 -24.59
N TYR A 108 4.58 24.35 -24.77
CA TYR A 108 4.68 23.60 -26.02
C TYR A 108 3.46 23.89 -26.89
N LEU A 109 3.66 24.51 -28.04
CA LEU A 109 2.58 25.03 -28.88
C LEU A 109 1.77 23.95 -29.62
N PRO A 110 2.37 22.85 -30.12
CA PRO A 110 1.63 21.80 -30.83
C PRO A 110 0.75 20.89 -29.94
N ALA A 111 0.48 21.24 -28.69
CA ALA A 111 -0.30 20.39 -27.79
C ALA A 111 -1.78 20.36 -28.22
N HIS A 112 -2.23 19.20 -28.70
CA HIS A 112 -3.59 19.00 -29.23
C HIS A 112 -4.28 17.73 -28.71
N ARG A 113 -3.67 17.01 -27.75
CA ARG A 113 -4.15 15.72 -27.23
C ARG A 113 -4.04 15.67 -25.70
N PRO A 114 -4.88 14.86 -25.03
CA PRO A 114 -4.67 14.59 -23.61
C PRO A 114 -3.34 13.86 -23.45
N TRP A 115 -2.39 14.53 -22.81
CA TRP A 115 -1.06 14.00 -22.48
C TRP A 115 -0.97 13.70 -21.00
N ARG A 116 -0.07 12.78 -20.65
CA ARG A 116 0.16 12.42 -19.24
C ARG A 116 0.81 13.55 -18.47
N HIS A 117 1.67 14.33 -19.14
CA HIS A 117 2.34 15.48 -18.55
C HIS A 117 1.80 16.77 -19.16
N PRO A 118 1.78 17.88 -18.40
CA PRO A 118 1.30 19.14 -18.93
C PRO A 118 2.21 19.64 -20.06
N ASP A 119 1.60 20.36 -20.99
CA ASP A 119 2.23 21.08 -22.09
C ASP A 119 2.81 22.44 -21.67
N THR A 120 2.68 22.78 -20.38
CA THR A 120 3.22 24.00 -19.78
C THR A 120 3.98 23.70 -18.50
N GLN A 121 5.01 24.50 -18.22
CA GLN A 121 5.76 24.43 -16.96
C GLN A 121 6.25 25.81 -16.54
N ALA A 122 6.06 26.14 -15.26
CA ALA A 122 6.57 27.35 -14.64
C ALA A 122 7.81 27.02 -13.79
N VAL A 123 8.84 27.85 -13.84
CA VAL A 123 10.03 27.70 -12.99
C VAL A 123 10.60 29.04 -12.56
N THR A 124 11.06 29.12 -11.32
CA THR A 124 11.81 30.27 -10.79
C THR A 124 13.28 29.90 -10.69
N ILE A 125 14.15 30.80 -11.14
CA ILE A 125 15.59 30.56 -11.16
C ILE A 125 16.23 31.28 -9.97
N ASP A 126 16.95 30.56 -9.14
CA ASP A 126 17.59 31.14 -7.97
C ASP A 126 18.83 31.98 -8.34
N ALA A 127 19.21 32.87 -7.41
CA ALA A 127 20.47 33.60 -7.52
C ALA A 127 21.70 32.70 -7.36
N ARG A 128 21.55 31.58 -6.65
CA ARG A 128 22.64 30.68 -6.26
C ARG A 128 22.89 29.62 -7.33
N ALA A 129 24.16 29.42 -7.69
CA ALA A 129 24.61 28.25 -8.44
C ALA A 129 24.92 27.08 -7.47
N VAL A 130 24.74 25.86 -7.95
CA VAL A 130 25.04 24.64 -7.18
C VAL A 130 25.97 23.73 -7.95
N ASP A 131 26.77 22.98 -7.20
CA ASP A 131 27.62 21.91 -7.75
C ASP A 131 26.89 20.57 -7.58
N THR A 132 26.95 19.75 -8.63
CA THR A 132 26.49 18.35 -8.62
C THR A 132 27.59 17.40 -8.21
N ALA A 133 28.85 17.83 -8.16
CA ALA A 133 29.90 17.03 -7.56
C ALA A 133 29.66 16.86 -6.06
N GLY A 134 29.94 15.66 -5.56
CA GLY A 134 29.85 15.36 -4.14
C GLY A 134 29.51 13.90 -3.85
N ARG A 135 29.23 13.64 -2.58
CA ARG A 135 28.88 12.30 -2.11
C ARG A 135 27.37 12.11 -2.18
N TYR A 136 26.97 11.13 -2.98
CA TYR A 136 25.62 10.57 -2.99
C TYR A 136 25.63 9.24 -2.25
N ALA A 137 24.60 8.99 -1.44
CA ALA A 137 24.48 7.74 -0.71
C ALA A 137 23.01 7.33 -0.58
N ILE A 138 22.80 6.03 -0.40
CA ILE A 138 21.52 5.51 0.07
C ILE A 138 21.62 5.40 1.60
N GLU A 139 20.66 5.98 2.29
CA GLU A 139 20.51 5.94 3.75
C GLU A 139 19.35 5.01 4.08
N PRO A 140 19.62 3.72 4.34
CA PRO A 140 18.56 2.80 4.73
C PRO A 140 18.05 3.13 6.14
N ALA A 141 16.76 2.90 6.36
CA ALA A 141 16.20 2.90 7.70
C ALA A 141 16.92 1.86 8.59
N PRO A 142 16.95 2.03 9.92
CA PRO A 142 17.69 1.13 10.81
C PRO A 142 17.27 -0.35 10.73
N ARG A 143 16.02 -0.61 10.35
CA ARG A 143 15.46 -1.97 10.23
C ARG A 143 14.29 -2.00 9.25
N ALA A 144 14.02 -3.18 8.70
CA ALA A 144 12.78 -3.46 7.99
C ALA A 144 11.59 -3.51 8.96
N LEU A 145 10.41 -3.13 8.46
CA LEU A 145 9.16 -3.07 9.21
C LEU A 145 8.12 -3.99 8.58
N HIS A 146 7.31 -4.67 9.38
CA HIS A 146 6.12 -5.36 8.86
C HIS A 146 5.08 -4.30 8.47
N ARG A 147 4.57 -4.38 7.23
CA ARG A 147 3.58 -3.47 6.68
C ARG A 147 2.60 -4.19 5.76
N VAL A 148 1.36 -3.73 5.72
CA VAL A 148 0.45 -4.03 4.61
C VAL A 148 0.60 -2.90 3.62
N VAL A 149 0.89 -3.25 2.37
CA VAL A 149 0.98 -2.30 1.27
C VAL A 149 0.12 -2.78 0.11
N THR A 150 -0.37 -1.85 -0.68
CA THR A 150 -1.06 -2.10 -1.93
C THR A 150 -0.03 -2.49 -2.97
N VAL A 151 0.07 -3.79 -3.24
CA VAL A 151 0.87 -4.30 -4.34
C VAL A 151 -0.02 -4.43 -5.56
N PRO A 152 0.48 -4.12 -6.75
CA PRO A 152 -0.33 -4.34 -7.93
C PRO A 152 -0.46 -5.90 -8.12
N THR A 153 -1.47 -6.40 -8.85
CA THR A 153 -1.72 -7.85 -9.13
C THR A 153 -1.17 -8.27 -10.49
N SER A 154 -0.84 -9.55 -10.71
CA SER A 154 -0.11 -10.06 -11.90
C SER A 154 -0.66 -9.69 -13.28
N MET A 155 -1.84 -9.05 -13.37
CA MET A 155 -2.41 -8.50 -14.60
C MET A 155 -2.17 -6.99 -14.79
N GLY A 156 -1.32 -6.35 -13.97
CA GLY A 156 -0.86 -4.96 -14.15
C GLY A 156 -1.91 -3.87 -13.88
N SER A 157 -3.20 -4.17 -14.00
CA SER A 157 -4.28 -3.18 -13.89
C SER A 157 -5.00 -3.19 -12.54
N CYS A 158 -4.97 -4.28 -11.78
CA CYS A 158 -5.55 -4.31 -10.43
C CYS A 158 -4.47 -4.20 -9.35
N THR A 159 -4.85 -3.78 -8.16
CA THR A 159 -3.98 -3.81 -6.97
C THR A 159 -4.63 -4.59 -5.84
N LYS A 160 -3.85 -5.34 -5.06
CA LYS A 160 -4.30 -6.03 -3.84
C LYS A 160 -3.46 -5.61 -2.64
N PRO A 161 -4.04 -5.53 -1.44
CA PRO A 161 -3.25 -5.43 -0.22
C PRO A 161 -2.39 -6.71 -0.08
N ALA A 162 -1.15 -6.55 0.35
CA ALA A 162 -0.26 -7.67 0.66
C ALA A 162 0.59 -7.35 1.90
N PRO A 163 0.87 -8.36 2.74
CA PRO A 163 1.74 -8.20 3.88
C PRO A 163 3.19 -8.29 3.40
N VAL A 164 4.01 -7.33 3.79
CA VAL A 164 5.40 -7.20 3.35
C VAL A 164 6.31 -6.84 4.52
N LEU A 165 7.57 -7.23 4.41
CA LEU A 165 8.67 -6.50 5.03
C LEU A 165 8.99 -5.29 4.14
N LEU A 166 8.95 -4.11 4.72
CA LEU A 166 9.28 -2.86 4.06
C LEU A 166 10.57 -2.31 4.67
N HIS A 167 11.62 -2.16 3.85
CA HIS A 167 12.86 -1.48 4.24
C HIS A 167 12.92 -0.14 3.53
N ALA A 168 12.50 0.91 4.24
CA ALA A 168 12.54 2.28 3.73
C ALA A 168 13.99 2.77 3.59
N PHE A 169 14.23 3.66 2.65
CA PHE A 169 15.50 4.34 2.48
C PHE A 169 15.29 5.75 1.93
N SER A 170 16.31 6.58 2.05
CA SER A 170 16.37 7.89 1.39
C SER A 170 17.68 8.08 0.66
N HIS A 171 17.70 8.97 -0.32
CA HIS A 171 18.93 9.38 -0.96
C HIS A 171 19.53 10.58 -0.21
N ALA A 172 20.75 10.42 0.30
CA ALA A 172 21.59 11.52 0.73
C ALA A 172 22.18 12.19 -0.50
N VAL A 173 21.98 13.50 -0.59
CA VAL A 173 22.48 14.35 -1.67
C VAL A 173 23.40 15.42 -1.10
N PRO A 174 24.36 15.94 -1.88
CA PRO A 174 25.18 17.08 -1.47
C PRO A 174 24.35 18.22 -0.88
N ALA A 175 24.84 18.84 0.20
CA ALA A 175 24.08 19.83 0.96
C ALA A 175 23.53 20.98 0.07
N GLY A 176 24.31 21.42 -0.91
CA GLY A 176 23.90 22.45 -1.88
C GLY A 176 22.70 22.06 -2.76
N LEU A 177 22.42 20.77 -2.93
CA LEU A 177 21.30 20.25 -3.71
C LEU A 177 20.03 20.01 -2.88
N THR A 178 20.08 20.21 -1.56
CA THR A 178 18.95 19.90 -0.66
C THR A 178 17.69 20.68 -1.02
N ALA A 179 17.82 21.95 -1.41
CA ALA A 179 16.70 22.79 -1.84
C ALA A 179 16.09 22.37 -3.19
N TYR A 180 16.79 21.53 -3.96
CA TYR A 180 16.42 21.11 -5.32
C TYR A 180 16.10 19.61 -5.38
N ARG A 181 15.77 18.96 -4.26
CA ARG A 181 15.52 17.51 -4.20
C ARG A 181 14.42 17.04 -5.16
N ASP A 182 13.39 17.85 -5.36
CA ASP A 182 12.31 17.57 -6.31
C ASP A 182 12.78 17.68 -7.78
N ALA A 183 13.86 18.42 -8.01
CA ALA A 183 14.54 18.54 -9.30
C ALA A 183 15.64 17.47 -9.51
N LEU A 184 15.79 16.50 -8.61
CA LEU A 184 16.64 15.33 -8.81
C LEU A 184 15.85 14.12 -9.31
N GLU A 185 16.47 13.32 -10.17
CA GLU A 185 15.98 12.02 -10.62
C GLU A 185 16.74 10.93 -9.86
N TYR A 186 16.01 9.94 -9.37
CA TYR A 186 16.57 8.79 -8.66
C TYR A 186 16.23 7.52 -9.43
N GLU A 187 17.22 6.67 -9.64
CA GLU A 187 17.05 5.40 -10.35
C GLU A 187 17.79 4.31 -9.59
N VAL A 188 17.12 3.20 -9.28
CA VAL A 188 17.77 1.98 -8.80
C VAL A 188 18.17 1.19 -10.04
N HIS A 189 19.47 0.94 -10.26
CA HIS A 189 19.95 0.21 -11.46
C HIS A 189 20.56 -1.16 -11.12
N GLU A 190 20.82 -1.45 -9.85
CA GLU A 190 21.22 -2.77 -9.39
C GLU A 190 20.40 -3.16 -8.17
N LEU A 191 19.71 -4.31 -8.28
CA LEU A 191 19.01 -4.96 -7.18
C LEU A 191 19.31 -6.46 -7.24
N ALA A 192 19.84 -7.01 -6.16
CA ALA A 192 20.19 -8.44 -6.07
C ALA A 192 19.80 -8.99 -4.70
N VAL A 193 19.09 -10.12 -4.68
CA VAL A 193 18.78 -10.83 -3.42
C VAL A 193 19.88 -11.85 -3.16
N GLU A 194 20.59 -11.73 -2.04
CA GLU A 194 21.66 -12.68 -1.69
C GLU A 194 21.10 -14.09 -1.52
N GLY A 195 21.76 -15.07 -2.13
CA GLY A 195 21.31 -16.48 -2.11
C GLY A 195 20.17 -16.80 -3.08
N SER A 196 19.69 -15.83 -3.86
CA SER A 196 18.81 -16.10 -5.00
C SER A 196 19.62 -16.57 -6.21
N ARG A 197 19.08 -17.51 -7.00
CA ARG A 197 19.64 -17.87 -8.32
C ARG A 197 19.56 -16.72 -9.34
N ILE A 198 18.84 -15.66 -9.00
CA ILE A 198 18.70 -14.45 -9.81
C ILE A 198 19.67 -13.40 -9.27
N GLU A 199 20.90 -13.40 -9.80
CA GLU A 199 21.99 -12.52 -9.33
C GLU A 199 21.80 -11.05 -9.73
N ARG A 200 21.03 -10.78 -10.78
CA ARG A 200 20.68 -9.44 -11.24
C ARG A 200 19.23 -9.41 -11.67
N MET A 201 18.49 -8.43 -11.16
CA MET A 201 17.13 -8.18 -11.59
C MET A 201 17.12 -6.83 -12.27
N ASP A 202 16.56 -6.80 -13.47
CA ASP A 202 16.21 -5.55 -14.11
C ASP A 202 15.12 -4.89 -13.25
N PRO A 203 15.35 -3.66 -12.75
CA PRO A 203 14.35 -2.88 -12.02
C PRO A 203 13.02 -2.71 -12.79
N LEU A 204 13.02 -2.91 -14.11
CA LEU A 204 11.84 -2.94 -14.97
C LEU A 204 11.29 -4.37 -15.21
N ALA A 205 12.10 -5.45 -15.12
CA ALA A 205 11.61 -6.86 -15.15
C ALA A 205 10.93 -7.33 -13.85
N LEU A 206 10.75 -6.35 -12.99
CA LEU A 206 9.92 -6.25 -11.82
C LEU A 206 8.42 -6.27 -12.16
N GLU A 207 8.12 -6.20 -13.46
CA GLU A 207 6.87 -6.64 -14.03
C GLU A 207 6.64 -8.16 -13.86
N TRP A 208 5.96 -8.49 -12.76
CA TRP A 208 4.73 -9.28 -12.81
C TRP A 208 4.82 -10.77 -13.18
N GLY A 209 5.52 -11.55 -12.34
CA GLY A 209 5.38 -13.01 -12.27
C GLY A 209 4.65 -13.45 -10.99
N PRO A 210 3.79 -14.49 -10.99
CA PRO A 210 2.94 -14.84 -9.84
C PRO A 210 3.69 -15.34 -8.60
N GLN A 211 4.96 -15.73 -8.72
CA GLN A 211 5.72 -16.33 -7.62
C GLN A 211 7.19 -15.95 -7.78
N SER A 212 7.86 -15.57 -6.68
CA SER A 212 9.33 -15.51 -6.51
C SER A 212 10.17 -14.31 -6.98
N ARG A 213 9.60 -13.16 -7.39
CA ARG A 213 10.42 -11.97 -7.73
C ARG A 213 10.27 -10.81 -6.74
N PRO A 214 11.38 -10.15 -6.36
CA PRO A 214 11.32 -8.94 -5.58
C PRO A 214 10.78 -7.81 -6.41
N SER A 215 9.82 -7.10 -5.84
CA SER A 215 9.36 -5.85 -6.41
C SER A 215 9.99 -4.66 -5.69
N LEU A 216 10.84 -3.90 -6.39
CA LEU A 216 10.88 -2.45 -6.20
C LEU A 216 9.57 -1.90 -6.74
N LEU A 217 8.54 -1.84 -5.90
CA LEU A 217 7.59 -0.77 -6.10
C LEU A 217 8.35 0.51 -5.75
N GLY A 218 9.06 1.07 -6.74
CA GLY A 218 9.18 2.51 -6.81
C GLY A 218 7.74 2.97 -6.73
N TRP A 219 7.39 3.63 -5.62
CA TRP A 219 6.02 4.03 -5.34
C TRP A 219 5.48 4.71 -6.59
N MET A 220 4.63 4.00 -7.34
CA MET A 220 3.93 4.60 -8.46
C MET A 220 3.11 5.70 -7.81
N SER A 221 3.58 6.92 -8.04
CA SER A 221 3.00 8.19 -7.61
C SER A 221 1.49 8.10 -7.46
N TRP A 222 1.02 7.97 -6.22
CA TRP A 222 -0.34 8.27 -5.75
C TRP A 222 -0.19 8.87 -4.34
N PRO A 223 -1.15 9.68 -3.86
CA PRO A 223 -0.95 11.04 -3.30
C PRO A 223 -0.22 11.17 -1.95
N ASP A 224 0.40 10.12 -1.41
CA ASP A 224 0.87 10.09 -0.03
C ASP A 224 2.30 10.62 0.21
N ARG A 225 2.83 11.44 -0.72
CA ARG A 225 4.05 12.26 -0.48
C ARG A 225 3.92 13.10 0.80
N ALA A 226 2.68 13.52 1.12
CA ALA A 226 2.38 14.29 2.31
C ALA A 226 2.57 13.52 3.64
N ARG A 227 2.45 12.18 3.64
CA ARG A 227 2.46 11.38 4.89
C ARG A 227 3.78 10.68 5.19
N HIS A 228 4.56 10.34 4.18
CA HIS A 228 5.77 9.52 4.37
C HIS A 228 7.09 10.25 4.12
N GLY A 229 7.02 11.51 3.68
CA GLY A 229 8.20 12.24 3.21
C GLY A 229 8.83 11.57 1.97
N PRO A 230 9.97 12.06 1.50
CA PRO A 230 10.62 11.57 0.28
C PRO A 230 11.42 10.28 0.54
N ARG A 231 10.76 9.22 1.02
CA ARG A 231 11.40 7.93 1.30
C ARG A 231 10.91 6.87 0.33
N ASP A 232 11.85 6.27 -0.39
CA ASP A 232 11.64 5.09 -1.21
C ASP A 232 11.69 3.84 -0.32
N ALA A 233 11.29 2.68 -0.84
CA ALA A 233 11.36 1.44 -0.09
C ALA A 233 11.63 0.21 -0.97
N VAL A 234 12.30 -0.78 -0.39
CA VAL A 234 12.33 -2.14 -0.91
C VAL A 234 11.31 -2.97 -0.13
N ILE A 235 10.42 -3.66 -0.85
CA ILE A 235 9.37 -4.48 -0.24
C ILE A 235 9.60 -5.96 -0.52
N ALA A 236 9.48 -6.79 0.51
CA ALA A 236 9.56 -8.24 0.42
C ALA A 236 8.24 -8.86 0.90
N PRO A 237 7.52 -9.64 0.09
CA PRO A 237 6.31 -10.32 0.54
C PRO A 237 6.59 -11.19 1.78
N CYS A 238 5.73 -11.10 2.80
CA CYS A 238 5.75 -12.04 3.91
C CYS A 238 5.57 -13.47 3.35
N GLY A 239 6.48 -14.38 3.68
CA GLY A 239 6.53 -15.74 3.12
C GLY A 239 7.72 -15.97 2.19
N ASN A 240 8.32 -14.90 1.65
CA ASN A 240 9.61 -15.00 0.99
C ASN A 240 10.74 -14.84 2.02
N ARG A 241 11.69 -15.78 2.02
CA ARG A 241 12.90 -15.71 2.86
C ARG A 241 13.93 -14.78 2.23
N TRP A 242 13.68 -13.48 2.23
CA TRP A 242 14.73 -12.52 1.90
C TRP A 242 15.48 -12.20 3.17
N ASN A 243 16.76 -12.57 3.20
CA ASN A 243 17.60 -12.22 4.32
C ASN A 243 18.31 -10.90 4.02
N ARG A 244 18.85 -10.74 2.82
CA ARG A 244 19.65 -9.58 2.42
C ARG A 244 19.42 -9.19 0.97
N VAL A 245 19.29 -7.90 0.73
CA VAL A 245 19.17 -7.32 -0.62
C VAL A 245 20.29 -6.32 -0.83
N ARG A 246 21.09 -6.53 -1.86
CA ARG A 246 22.11 -5.57 -2.32
C ARG A 246 21.46 -4.61 -3.30
N MET A 247 21.70 -3.33 -3.11
CA MET A 247 21.11 -2.28 -3.92
C MET A 247 22.14 -1.21 -4.27
N ARG A 248 22.08 -0.74 -5.52
CA ARG A 248 22.78 0.46 -5.97
C ARG A 248 21.85 1.33 -6.79
N SER A 249 21.89 2.62 -6.48
CA SER A 249 21.12 3.65 -7.17
C SER A 249 22.03 4.67 -7.85
N SER A 250 21.45 5.46 -8.73
CA SER A 250 22.03 6.65 -9.33
C SER A 250 21.12 7.85 -9.12
N VAL A 251 21.74 9.02 -8.95
CA VAL A 251 21.05 10.31 -8.88
C VAL A 251 21.47 11.16 -10.07
N ALA A 252 20.52 11.78 -10.76
CA ALA A 252 20.78 12.71 -11.85
C ALA A 252 20.13 14.07 -11.56
N PHE A 253 20.66 15.13 -12.16
CA PHE A 253 19.99 16.44 -12.21
C PHE A 253 19.80 16.88 -13.67
N PRO A 254 18.81 16.28 -14.38
CA PRO A 254 18.59 16.50 -15.81
C PRO A 254 18.36 17.95 -16.27
N GLU A 255 18.05 18.91 -15.41
CA GLU A 255 17.97 20.34 -15.79
C GLU A 255 19.34 21.02 -15.72
N LEU A 256 20.30 20.45 -15.00
CA LEU A 256 21.58 21.06 -14.66
C LEU A 256 22.75 20.41 -15.41
N ASP A 257 22.82 19.08 -15.47
CA ASP A 257 23.81 18.36 -16.24
C ASP A 257 23.30 17.01 -16.78
N ASP A 258 24.15 16.37 -17.60
CA ASP A 258 23.85 15.10 -18.25
C ASP A 258 24.50 13.92 -17.52
N ARG A 259 24.92 14.10 -16.26
CA ARG A 259 25.65 13.09 -15.49
C ARG A 259 24.69 12.34 -14.56
N ARG A 260 24.94 11.03 -14.45
CA ARG A 260 24.36 10.19 -13.41
C ARG A 260 25.43 9.91 -12.37
N HIS A 261 25.14 10.22 -11.12
CA HIS A 261 26.02 10.01 -9.99
C HIS A 261 25.64 8.72 -9.29
N ALA A 262 26.49 7.69 -9.44
CA ALA A 262 26.28 6.42 -8.76
C ALA A 262 26.45 6.57 -7.24
N THR A 263 25.54 5.94 -6.50
CA THR A 263 25.66 5.75 -5.06
C THR A 263 26.59 4.56 -4.77
N ARG A 264 27.08 4.47 -3.53
CA ARG A 264 27.71 3.23 -3.07
C ARG A 264 26.65 2.16 -2.89
N GLU A 265 27.05 0.91 -3.12
CA GLU A 265 26.21 -0.25 -2.80
C GLU A 265 25.85 -0.25 -1.32
N VAL A 266 24.59 -0.60 -1.03
CA VAL A 266 24.09 -0.84 0.32
C VAL A 266 23.48 -2.22 0.43
N VAL A 267 23.55 -2.78 1.63
CA VAL A 267 22.89 -4.04 1.97
C VAL A 267 21.71 -3.74 2.88
N LEU A 268 20.52 -4.10 2.43
CA LEU A 268 19.29 -4.04 3.19
C LEU A 268 19.10 -5.40 3.87
N ASP A 269 19.14 -5.42 5.20
CA ASP A 269 18.99 -6.63 6.00
C ASP A 269 17.53 -6.81 6.44
N PHE A 270 16.86 -7.77 5.82
CA PHE A 270 15.47 -8.15 6.08
C PHE A 270 15.36 -9.23 7.17
N SER A 271 16.47 -9.84 7.58
CA SER A 271 16.49 -10.85 8.66
C SER A 271 16.25 -10.24 10.04
N ARG A 272 16.53 -8.94 10.21
CA ARG A 272 16.39 -8.18 11.47
C ARG A 272 15.10 -7.36 11.52
N GLY A 273 13.97 -7.95 11.09
CA GLY A 273 12.65 -7.32 11.12
C GLY A 273 12.17 -6.89 12.51
N ALA A 274 10.96 -6.34 12.60
CA ALA A 274 10.37 -5.78 13.83
C ALA A 274 10.11 -6.79 14.99
N GLY A 275 10.67 -8.00 14.93
CA GLY A 275 10.43 -9.12 15.83
C GLY A 275 9.31 -10.03 15.32
N GLY A 276 9.48 -11.35 15.46
CA GLY A 276 8.50 -12.37 15.07
C GLY A 276 8.53 -12.78 13.60
N GLU A 277 7.67 -13.74 13.24
CA GLU A 277 7.43 -14.12 11.85
C GLU A 277 6.65 -13.01 11.12
N CYS A 278 6.98 -12.75 9.84
CA CYS A 278 6.22 -11.82 9.00
C CYS A 278 4.88 -12.49 8.64
N GLY A 279 3.83 -12.14 9.37
CA GLY A 279 2.46 -12.57 9.11
C GLY A 279 1.55 -11.42 8.70
N GLU A 280 0.40 -11.76 8.12
CA GLU A 280 -0.64 -10.79 7.71
C GLU A 280 -1.06 -9.89 8.87
N LEU A 281 -1.32 -10.49 10.03
CA LEU A 281 -1.77 -9.76 11.21
C LEU A 281 -0.68 -8.86 11.77
N GLU A 282 0.54 -9.35 11.91
CA GLU A 282 1.67 -8.59 12.43
C GLU A 282 1.96 -7.40 11.53
N ALA A 283 1.94 -7.60 10.21
CA ALA A 283 2.07 -6.53 9.22
C ALA A 283 0.94 -5.51 9.32
N LEU A 284 -0.30 -5.97 9.47
CA LEU A 284 -1.45 -5.10 9.61
C LEU A 284 -1.36 -4.24 10.86
N VAL A 285 -1.13 -4.87 12.00
CA VAL A 285 -1.01 -4.20 13.31
C VAL A 285 0.08 -3.15 13.29
N GLN A 286 1.25 -3.50 12.76
CA GLN A 286 2.36 -2.56 12.64
C GLN A 286 2.00 -1.39 11.71
N THR A 287 1.24 -1.65 10.64
CA THR A 287 0.72 -0.59 9.74
C THR A 287 -0.25 0.32 10.48
N MET A 288 -1.18 -0.25 11.25
CA MET A 288 -2.08 0.48 12.13
C MET A 288 -1.30 1.37 13.09
N HIS A 289 -0.33 0.85 13.83
CA HIS A 289 0.45 1.68 14.76
C HIS A 289 1.16 2.87 14.11
N ALA A 290 1.61 2.72 12.86
CA ALA A 290 2.39 3.75 12.18
C ALA A 290 1.58 4.75 11.35
N GLY A 291 0.33 4.43 11.01
CA GLY A 291 -0.54 5.28 10.20
C GLY A 291 -1.73 5.84 10.99
N SER A 292 -2.41 6.83 10.40
CA SER A 292 -3.78 7.10 10.80
C SER A 292 -4.63 5.89 10.42
N PRO A 293 -5.58 5.47 11.25
CA PRO A 293 -6.44 4.34 10.92
C PRO A 293 -7.10 4.47 9.54
N GLU A 294 -7.45 5.68 9.10
CA GLU A 294 -8.11 5.91 7.81
C GLU A 294 -7.20 5.58 6.64
N ALA A 295 -5.93 5.98 6.75
CA ALA A 295 -4.91 5.64 5.75
C ALA A 295 -4.73 4.13 5.65
N VAL A 296 -4.70 3.43 6.80
CA VAL A 296 -4.55 1.98 6.83
C VAL A 296 -5.75 1.27 6.25
N LEU A 297 -6.97 1.78 6.46
CA LEU A 297 -8.16 1.24 5.81
C LEU A 297 -8.19 1.49 4.31
N ARG A 298 -7.77 2.68 3.86
CA ARG A 298 -7.66 2.94 2.42
C ARG A 298 -6.67 1.99 1.78
N GLU A 299 -5.57 1.67 2.46
CA GLU A 299 -4.54 0.76 1.96
C GLU A 299 -4.97 -0.71 2.02
N ALA A 300 -5.50 -1.16 3.16
CA ALA A 300 -5.87 -2.55 3.37
C ALA A 300 -7.20 -2.94 2.71
N CYS A 301 -8.14 -1.99 2.57
CA CYS A 301 -9.53 -2.26 2.19
C CYS A 301 -10.00 -1.52 0.94
N ARG A 302 -9.05 -1.00 0.14
CA ARG A 302 -9.29 -0.33 -1.14
C ARG A 302 -10.31 -1.02 -2.03
N LEU A 303 -10.16 -2.34 -2.21
CA LEU A 303 -11.01 -3.11 -3.11
C LEU A 303 -12.43 -3.31 -2.57
N SER A 304 -12.57 -3.38 -1.25
CA SER A 304 -13.83 -3.71 -0.59
C SER A 304 -14.70 -2.48 -0.33
N LEU A 305 -14.07 -1.35 0.05
CA LEU A 305 -14.76 -0.12 0.44
C LEU A 305 -15.06 0.85 -0.73
N GLY A 306 -14.68 0.48 -1.95
CA GLY A 306 -14.97 1.27 -3.16
C GLY A 306 -13.89 2.31 -3.50
N TRP A 307 -13.92 2.76 -4.75
CA TRP A 307 -12.89 3.63 -5.31
C TRP A 307 -12.93 5.06 -4.72
N GLU A 308 -14.10 5.59 -4.39
CA GLU A 308 -14.31 6.93 -3.80
C GLU A 308 -13.59 7.06 -2.45
N PHE A 309 -13.70 6.05 -1.60
CA PHE A 309 -12.96 6.00 -0.33
C PHE A 309 -11.45 5.90 -0.56
N SER A 310 -11.03 5.10 -1.55
CA SER A 310 -9.61 4.95 -1.90
C SER A 310 -8.99 6.25 -2.44
N ALA A 311 -9.76 7.03 -3.21
CA ALA A 311 -9.37 8.34 -3.72
C ALA A 311 -9.38 9.42 -2.63
N GLY A 312 -9.99 9.13 -1.47
CA GLY A 312 -10.15 10.09 -0.38
C GLY A 312 -11.25 11.12 -0.63
N GLU A 313 -12.14 10.86 -1.57
CA GLU A 313 -13.30 11.71 -1.89
C GLU A 313 -14.37 11.63 -0.80
N ILE A 314 -14.48 10.47 -0.14
CA ILE A 314 -15.31 10.28 1.04
C ILE A 314 -14.45 9.91 2.24
N SER A 315 -14.81 10.45 3.41
CA SER A 315 -14.26 10.01 4.68
C SER A 315 -14.89 8.69 5.08
N LEU A 316 -14.30 8.03 6.08
CA LEU A 316 -14.85 6.79 6.60
C LEU A 316 -16.29 6.92 7.14
N ALA A 317 -16.64 8.08 7.71
CA ALA A 317 -17.99 8.37 8.17
C ALA A 317 -19.00 8.50 7.01
N GLY A 318 -18.53 8.69 5.78
CA GLY A 318 -19.34 8.74 4.56
C GLY A 318 -19.50 7.40 3.86
N ILE A 319 -18.88 6.31 4.35
CA ILE A 319 -19.06 4.97 3.78
C ILE A 319 -20.42 4.42 4.21
N PRO A 320 -21.34 4.11 3.28
CA PRO A 320 -22.63 3.53 3.62
C PRO A 320 -22.47 2.16 4.31
N VAL A 321 -23.38 1.83 5.23
CA VAL A 321 -23.34 0.56 5.99
C VAL A 321 -23.37 -0.66 5.06
N GLU A 322 -24.00 -0.55 3.90
CA GLU A 322 -24.11 -1.61 2.90
C GLU A 322 -22.77 -1.92 2.22
N HIS A 323 -21.84 -0.96 2.18
CA HIS A 323 -20.47 -1.16 1.70
C HIS A 323 -19.61 -1.85 2.77
N TRP A 324 -19.87 -1.56 4.04
CA TRP A 324 -19.30 -2.30 5.15
C TRP A 324 -19.78 -3.76 5.12
N GLU A 325 -21.09 -4.00 5.03
CA GLU A 325 -21.66 -5.35 4.96
C GLU A 325 -21.19 -6.13 3.72
N ARG A 326 -20.99 -5.47 2.57
CA ARG A 326 -20.36 -6.08 1.40
C ARG A 326 -18.89 -6.42 1.65
N SER A 327 -18.12 -5.52 2.24
CA SER A 327 -16.72 -5.79 2.61
C SER A 327 -16.61 -6.97 3.58
N LEU A 328 -17.54 -7.05 4.54
CA LEU A 328 -17.68 -8.11 5.54
C LEU A 328 -18.12 -9.46 4.95
N SER A 329 -18.80 -9.45 3.79
CA SER A 329 -19.31 -10.66 3.12
C SER A 329 -18.48 -11.11 1.92
N PHE A 330 -17.42 -10.37 1.55
CA PHE A 330 -16.60 -10.70 0.38
C PHE A 330 -15.85 -12.03 0.59
N PRO A 331 -16.18 -13.09 -0.17
CA PRO A 331 -15.58 -14.41 0.04
C PRO A 331 -14.16 -14.52 -0.51
N TYR A 332 -13.72 -13.55 -1.33
CA TYR A 332 -12.76 -13.79 -2.42
C TYR A 332 -11.34 -13.24 -2.25
N ILE A 333 -10.93 -12.81 -1.06
CA ILE A 333 -9.55 -12.36 -0.87
C ILE A 333 -9.02 -12.98 0.42
N GLU A 334 -7.80 -13.51 0.36
CA GLU A 334 -7.02 -14.05 1.49
C GLU A 334 -7.02 -13.11 2.73
N MET A 335 -7.32 -11.82 2.51
CA MET A 335 -7.40 -10.74 3.50
C MET A 335 -8.81 -10.26 3.92
N GLY A 336 -9.91 -10.93 3.53
CA GLY A 336 -11.27 -10.52 3.94
C GLY A 336 -11.42 -10.23 5.45
N PRO A 337 -11.01 -11.17 6.33
CA PRO A 337 -11.05 -10.94 7.78
C PRO A 337 -10.15 -9.78 8.24
N THR A 338 -9.01 -9.59 7.57
CA THR A 338 -8.03 -8.54 7.85
C THR A 338 -8.68 -7.16 7.74
N CYS A 339 -9.58 -6.94 6.78
CA CYS A 339 -10.30 -5.67 6.66
C CYS A 339 -11.27 -5.40 7.82
N ASP A 340 -12.00 -6.42 8.25
CA ASP A 340 -12.95 -6.32 9.36
C ASP A 340 -12.23 -5.99 10.66
N LEU A 341 -11.05 -6.58 10.86
CA LEU A 341 -10.18 -6.36 12.00
C LEU A 341 -9.54 -4.96 12.00
N VAL A 342 -9.17 -4.42 10.82
CA VAL A 342 -8.72 -3.01 10.71
C VAL A 342 -9.88 -2.06 10.94
N ALA A 343 -11.05 -2.34 10.39
CA ALA A 343 -12.23 -1.50 10.53
C ALA A 343 -12.64 -1.37 12.00
N LEU A 344 -12.62 -2.50 12.68
CA LEU A 344 -12.83 -2.60 14.11
C LEU A 344 -11.73 -1.81 14.88
N ALA A 345 -10.46 -2.01 14.55
CA ALA A 345 -9.35 -1.24 15.12
C ALA A 345 -9.40 0.28 14.83
N TYR A 346 -9.96 0.67 13.69
CA TYR A 346 -10.23 2.04 13.30
C TYR A 346 -11.32 2.67 14.15
N LEU A 347 -12.47 2.00 14.26
CA LEU A 347 -13.60 2.49 15.06
C LEU A 347 -13.15 2.74 16.51
N TRP A 348 -12.21 1.92 17.00
CA TRP A 348 -11.63 2.05 18.34
C TRP A 348 -10.62 3.18 18.50
N ARG A 349 -9.75 3.41 17.50
CA ARG A 349 -8.70 4.43 17.61
C ARG A 349 -9.15 5.82 17.21
N SER A 350 -10.16 5.92 16.34
CA SER A 350 -10.72 7.20 15.87
C SER A 350 -11.70 7.83 16.87
N SER A 351 -12.29 7.03 17.75
CA SER A 351 -13.22 7.53 18.75
C SER A 351 -12.48 7.79 20.07
N ALA A 352 -12.42 9.05 20.49
CA ALA A 352 -12.15 9.41 21.89
C ALA A 352 -13.28 8.94 22.86
N ARG A 353 -14.14 8.01 22.41
CA ARG A 353 -15.38 7.55 23.02
C ARG A 353 -15.52 6.06 22.76
N GLU A 354 -16.17 5.36 23.68
CA GLU A 354 -16.51 3.95 23.49
C GLU A 354 -17.39 3.80 22.23
N PRO A 355 -17.09 2.88 21.30
CA PRO A 355 -17.94 2.64 20.13
C PRO A 355 -19.35 2.25 20.56
N ALA A 356 -20.35 2.64 19.77
CA ALA A 356 -21.73 2.34 20.12
C ALA A 356 -21.93 0.81 20.15
N PRO A 357 -22.63 0.26 21.16
CA PRO A 357 -22.79 -1.18 21.28
C PRO A 357 -23.39 -1.85 20.04
N ALA A 358 -24.30 -1.17 19.34
CA ALA A 358 -24.91 -1.65 18.10
C ALA A 358 -23.89 -1.87 16.96
N ASP A 359 -22.84 -1.04 16.87
CA ASP A 359 -21.80 -1.20 15.86
C ASP A 359 -20.92 -2.42 16.18
N VAL A 360 -20.64 -2.64 17.46
CA VAL A 360 -19.91 -3.83 17.94
C VAL A 360 -20.70 -5.10 17.63
N ASP A 361 -22.02 -5.08 17.85
CA ASP A 361 -22.90 -6.22 17.59
C ASP A 361 -22.97 -6.55 16.09
N LYS A 362 -23.01 -5.55 15.21
CA LYS A 362 -22.92 -5.75 13.75
C LYS A 362 -21.63 -6.42 13.33
N ILE A 363 -20.49 -5.99 13.89
CA ILE A 363 -19.19 -6.60 13.59
C ILE A 363 -19.13 -8.02 14.12
N ALA A 364 -19.66 -8.28 15.33
CA ALA A 364 -19.72 -9.63 15.89
C ALA A 364 -20.55 -10.58 15.01
N ALA A 365 -21.69 -10.12 14.49
CA ALA A 365 -22.52 -10.90 13.57
C ALA A 365 -21.80 -11.20 12.25
N ALA A 366 -21.09 -10.23 11.68
CA ALA A 366 -20.27 -10.44 10.48
C ALA A 366 -19.13 -11.43 10.70
N LEU A 367 -18.40 -11.30 11.82
CA LEU A 367 -17.36 -12.25 12.21
C LEU A 367 -17.92 -13.67 12.37
N GLN A 368 -19.11 -13.82 12.96
CA GLN A 368 -19.77 -15.11 13.13
C GLN A 368 -20.12 -15.75 11.78
N ALA A 369 -20.73 -14.99 10.88
CA ALA A 369 -21.04 -15.46 9.53
C ALA A 369 -19.76 -15.86 8.78
N GLY A 370 -18.73 -15.01 8.84
CA GLY A 370 -17.42 -15.29 8.24
C GLY A 370 -16.75 -16.53 8.82
N PHE A 371 -16.79 -16.72 10.14
CA PHE A 371 -16.20 -17.88 10.81
C PHE A 371 -16.90 -19.19 10.42
N ALA A 372 -18.24 -19.18 10.35
CA ALA A 372 -19.03 -20.36 10.06
C ALA A 372 -18.76 -20.94 8.65
N ILE A 373 -18.51 -20.09 7.67
CA ILE A 373 -18.26 -20.51 6.27
C ILE A 373 -16.77 -20.66 5.92
N SER A 374 -15.87 -20.34 6.86
CA SER A 374 -14.43 -20.35 6.64
C SER A 374 -13.84 -21.75 6.75
N ASP A 375 -12.79 -22.02 5.95
CA ASP A 375 -11.91 -23.17 6.17
C ASP A 375 -11.11 -23.05 7.48
N ALA A 376 -10.48 -24.14 7.92
CA ALA A 376 -9.73 -24.19 9.17
C ALA A 376 -8.57 -23.17 9.23
N ALA A 377 -7.89 -22.90 8.12
CA ALA A 377 -6.79 -21.94 8.09
C ALA A 377 -7.29 -20.50 8.23
N ARG A 378 -8.43 -20.18 7.63
CA ARG A 378 -9.09 -18.87 7.75
C ARG A 378 -9.68 -18.67 9.15
N ARG A 379 -10.29 -19.70 9.74
CA ARG A 379 -10.76 -19.67 11.15
C ARG A 379 -9.62 -19.42 12.14
N GLU A 380 -8.47 -20.08 11.94
CA GLU A 380 -7.26 -19.84 12.75
C GLU A 380 -6.79 -18.38 12.66
N ARG A 381 -6.76 -17.78 11.46
CA ARG A 381 -6.39 -16.37 11.28
C ARG A 381 -7.35 -15.42 12.00
N ILE A 382 -8.66 -15.68 11.92
CA ILE A 382 -9.68 -14.89 12.64
C ILE A 382 -9.46 -14.97 14.16
N VAL A 383 -9.25 -16.17 14.70
CA VAL A 383 -8.99 -16.39 16.13
C VAL A 383 -7.74 -15.64 16.59
N HIS A 384 -6.62 -15.81 15.88
CA HIS A 384 -5.36 -15.16 16.23
C HIS A 384 -5.52 -13.63 16.27
N ALA A 385 -6.17 -13.09 15.24
CA ALA A 385 -6.37 -11.66 15.14
C ALA A 385 -7.33 -11.08 16.17
N LEU A 386 -8.47 -11.72 16.40
CA LEU A 386 -9.42 -11.26 17.42
C LEU A 386 -8.77 -11.33 18.82
N ALA A 387 -8.05 -12.40 19.14
CA ALA A 387 -7.36 -12.55 20.42
C ALA A 387 -6.29 -11.48 20.62
N TYR A 388 -5.54 -11.17 19.56
CA TYR A 388 -4.56 -10.10 19.55
C TYR A 388 -5.22 -8.73 19.78
N LEU A 389 -6.24 -8.39 18.99
CA LEU A 389 -6.97 -7.13 19.09
C LEU A 389 -7.52 -6.91 20.49
N LEU A 390 -8.21 -7.91 21.07
CA LEU A 390 -8.72 -7.85 22.42
C LEU A 390 -7.61 -7.65 23.47
N GLY A 391 -6.44 -8.25 23.24
CA GLY A 391 -5.25 -8.04 24.07
C GLY A 391 -4.68 -6.62 24.01
N GLN A 392 -4.83 -5.92 22.88
CA GLN A 392 -4.38 -4.53 22.73
C GLN A 392 -5.37 -3.50 23.29
N LEU A 393 -6.62 -3.88 23.57
CA LEU A 393 -7.61 -2.96 24.13
C LEU A 393 -7.23 -2.54 25.55
N PRO A 394 -7.38 -1.25 25.93
CA PRO A 394 -7.36 -0.84 27.33
C PRO A 394 -8.38 -1.63 28.16
N ASP A 395 -8.05 -1.94 29.42
CA ASP A 395 -8.86 -2.84 30.27
C ASP A 395 -10.32 -2.41 30.45
N ARG A 396 -10.59 -1.10 30.37
CA ARG A 396 -11.96 -0.57 30.41
C ARG A 396 -12.79 -1.08 29.23
N TYR A 397 -12.27 -0.93 28.01
CA TYR A 397 -12.97 -1.33 26.79
C TYR A 397 -12.98 -2.84 26.62
N ARG A 398 -11.90 -3.52 27.01
CA ARG A 398 -11.83 -4.98 26.96
C ARG A 398 -12.99 -5.62 27.75
N ARG A 399 -13.33 -5.08 28.93
CA ARG A 399 -14.41 -5.60 29.78
C ARG A 399 -15.80 -5.45 29.18
N THR A 400 -16.07 -4.37 28.46
CA THR A 400 -17.40 -4.11 27.89
C THR A 400 -17.57 -4.75 26.50
N MET A 401 -16.49 -4.79 25.73
CA MET A 401 -16.54 -5.16 24.31
C MET A 401 -16.18 -6.60 24.03
N ALA A 402 -15.21 -7.16 24.76
CA ALA A 402 -14.77 -8.52 24.49
C ALA A 402 -15.90 -9.56 24.60
N PRO A 403 -16.81 -9.45 25.58
CA PRO A 403 -17.98 -10.33 25.63
C PRO A 403 -18.87 -10.18 24.40
N ARG A 404 -19.17 -8.94 23.96
CA ARG A 404 -20.03 -8.69 22.80
C ARG A 404 -19.46 -9.25 21.49
N LEU A 405 -18.15 -9.19 21.32
CA LEU A 405 -17.48 -9.72 20.13
C LEU A 405 -17.32 -11.24 20.17
N ALA A 406 -16.96 -11.81 21.32
CA ALA A 406 -16.63 -13.22 21.43
C ALA A 406 -17.85 -14.12 21.71
N GLN A 407 -18.89 -13.63 22.37
CA GLN A 407 -20.07 -14.42 22.73
C GLN A 407 -20.78 -15.04 21.52
N PRO A 408 -21.01 -14.33 20.39
CA PRO A 408 -21.62 -14.94 19.20
C PRO A 408 -20.76 -16.03 18.56
N LEU A 409 -19.44 -15.99 18.79
CA LEU A 409 -18.48 -16.96 18.27
C LEU A 409 -18.31 -18.17 19.19
N LEU A 410 -18.79 -18.08 20.43
CA LEU A 410 -18.47 -19.04 21.50
C LEU A 410 -18.74 -20.51 21.13
N PRO A 411 -19.86 -20.89 20.47
CA PRO A 411 -20.07 -22.28 20.05
C PRO A 411 -18.97 -22.78 19.10
N LEU A 412 -18.60 -21.95 18.11
CA LEU A 412 -17.61 -22.28 17.09
C LEU A 412 -16.19 -22.30 17.68
N LEU A 413 -15.90 -21.41 18.63
CA LEU A 413 -14.63 -21.38 19.37
C LEU A 413 -14.45 -22.64 20.22
N VAL A 414 -15.48 -23.07 20.95
CA VAL A 414 -15.44 -24.28 21.78
C VAL A 414 -15.32 -25.54 20.90
N GLU A 415 -15.97 -25.56 19.74
CA GLU A 415 -15.82 -26.64 18.77
C GLU A 415 -14.38 -26.77 18.26
N GLU A 416 -13.78 -25.68 17.78
CA GLU A 416 -12.38 -25.66 17.33
C GLU A 416 -11.39 -25.98 18.46
N PHE A 417 -11.69 -25.53 19.68
CA PHE A 417 -10.88 -25.82 20.86
C PHE A 417 -10.93 -27.29 21.28
N GLY A 418 -12.06 -27.97 21.04
CA GLY A 418 -12.24 -29.40 21.28
C GLY A 418 -11.75 -30.31 20.17
N ALA A 419 -11.24 -29.76 19.06
CA ALA A 419 -10.70 -30.57 17.97
C ALA A 419 -9.52 -31.45 18.46
N PRO A 420 -9.24 -32.61 17.83
CA PRO A 420 -8.17 -33.51 18.27
C PRO A 420 -6.77 -32.88 18.29
N ARG A 421 -6.55 -31.86 17.45
CA ARG A 421 -5.32 -31.07 17.36
C ARG A 421 -5.69 -29.59 17.20
N PRO A 422 -6.12 -28.94 18.30
CA PRO A 422 -6.53 -27.54 18.23
C PRO A 422 -5.31 -26.69 17.90
N ARG A 423 -5.45 -25.80 16.93
CA ARG A 423 -4.40 -24.84 16.57
C ARG A 423 -4.48 -23.65 17.53
N ARG A 424 -3.33 -23.27 18.12
CA ARG A 424 -3.25 -22.13 19.07
C ARG A 424 -4.27 -22.22 20.23
N PRO A 425 -4.26 -23.31 21.03
CA PRO A 425 -5.22 -23.48 22.13
C PRO A 425 -5.17 -22.34 23.16
N ASP A 426 -4.02 -21.68 23.31
CA ASP A 426 -3.84 -20.48 24.13
C ASP A 426 -4.73 -19.31 23.66
N ARG A 427 -4.80 -19.05 22.35
CA ARG A 427 -5.61 -17.96 21.77
C ARG A 427 -7.08 -18.27 21.79
N LEU A 428 -7.47 -19.51 21.51
CA LEU A 428 -8.85 -19.98 21.65
C LEU A 428 -9.35 -19.82 23.09
N ALA A 429 -8.54 -20.24 24.07
CA ALA A 429 -8.88 -20.08 25.48
C ALA A 429 -9.03 -18.62 25.90
N GLN A 430 -8.14 -17.74 25.42
CA GLN A 430 -8.24 -16.30 25.65
C GLN A 430 -9.58 -15.73 25.15
N LEU A 431 -10.03 -16.12 23.95
CA LEU A 431 -11.31 -15.68 23.38
C LEU A 431 -12.52 -16.25 24.13
N ILE A 432 -12.49 -17.54 24.46
CA ILE A 432 -13.55 -18.21 25.22
C ILE A 432 -13.72 -17.54 26.59
N ALA A 433 -12.62 -17.27 27.30
CA ALA A 433 -12.67 -16.56 28.57
C ALA A 433 -13.19 -15.11 28.40
N ALA A 434 -12.82 -14.44 27.31
CA ALA A 434 -13.26 -13.09 27.01
C ALA A 434 -14.75 -12.97 26.65
N ALA A 435 -15.36 -14.06 26.15
CA ALA A 435 -16.80 -14.15 25.90
C ALA A 435 -17.63 -14.04 27.19
N GLY A 436 -17.05 -14.42 28.32
CA GLY A 436 -17.71 -14.44 29.62
C GLY A 436 -18.23 -15.83 29.98
N ARG A 437 -19.37 -15.91 30.67
CA ARG A 437 -19.91 -17.19 31.15
C ARG A 437 -20.47 -18.01 29.96
N PRO A 438 -19.94 -19.21 29.68
CA PRO A 438 -20.50 -20.07 28.66
C PRO A 438 -21.87 -20.63 29.09
N PRO A 439 -22.80 -20.83 28.13
CA PRO A 439 -23.99 -21.67 28.33
C PRO A 439 -23.62 -23.05 28.88
N ASP A 440 -24.55 -23.68 29.62
CA ASP A 440 -24.26 -24.92 30.35
C ASP A 440 -23.83 -26.09 29.44
N ASP A 441 -24.36 -26.16 28.21
CA ASP A 441 -23.97 -27.16 27.22
C ASP A 441 -22.53 -26.96 26.72
N LEU A 442 -22.11 -25.71 26.49
CA LEU A 442 -20.72 -25.38 26.13
C LEU A 442 -19.79 -25.56 27.32
N ARG A 443 -20.25 -25.26 28.54
CA ARG A 443 -19.50 -25.54 29.78
C ARG A 443 -19.24 -27.05 29.94
N ALA A 444 -20.25 -27.88 29.69
CA ALA A 444 -20.09 -29.34 29.73
C ALA A 444 -19.05 -29.83 28.71
N ARG A 445 -19.03 -29.24 27.51
CA ARG A 445 -17.98 -29.51 26.51
C ARG A 445 -16.59 -29.09 26.99
N LEU A 446 -16.45 -27.92 27.62
CA LEU A 446 -15.17 -27.48 28.20
C LEU A 446 -14.69 -28.42 29.31
N VAL A 447 -15.59 -28.94 30.15
CA VAL A 447 -15.26 -29.98 31.15
C VAL A 447 -14.74 -31.24 30.47
N ALA A 448 -15.39 -31.68 29.39
CA ALA A 448 -14.92 -32.84 28.63
C ALA A 448 -13.54 -32.62 27.99
N ILE A 449 -13.26 -31.41 27.48
CA ILE A 449 -11.95 -31.04 26.93
C ILE A 449 -10.89 -31.03 28.04
N ALA A 450 -11.20 -30.47 29.22
CA ALA A 450 -10.31 -30.41 30.38
C ALA A 450 -9.94 -31.81 30.92
N ALA A 451 -10.89 -32.75 30.87
CA ALA A 451 -10.67 -34.15 31.25
C ALA A 451 -9.94 -34.97 30.17
N GLY A 452 -9.80 -34.44 28.95
CA GLY A 452 -9.15 -35.10 27.83
C GLY A 452 -7.62 -35.02 27.87
N THR A 453 -6.97 -35.61 26.86
CA THR A 453 -5.51 -35.61 26.70
C THR A 453 -5.03 -34.66 25.59
N SER A 454 -5.90 -33.77 25.10
CA SER A 454 -5.53 -32.82 24.04
C SER A 454 -4.65 -31.70 24.58
N THR A 455 -3.95 -30.99 23.69
CA THR A 455 -3.17 -29.79 24.07
C THR A 455 -4.03 -28.64 24.59
N ALA A 456 -5.37 -28.71 24.43
CA ALA A 456 -6.32 -27.73 24.96
C ALA A 456 -6.73 -28.01 26.42
N ALA A 457 -6.56 -29.24 26.92
CA ALA A 457 -6.99 -29.64 28.27
C ALA A 457 -6.52 -28.68 29.40
N PRO A 458 -5.23 -28.31 29.52
CA PRO A 458 -4.79 -27.40 30.60
C PRO A 458 -5.40 -26.00 30.47
N TYR A 459 -5.64 -25.53 29.25
CA TYR A 459 -6.27 -24.23 29.02
C TYR A 459 -7.77 -24.28 29.34
N ALA A 460 -8.45 -25.39 29.03
CA ALA A 460 -9.85 -25.60 29.37
C ALA A 460 -10.06 -25.59 30.89
N GLN A 461 -9.17 -26.25 31.64
CA GLN A 461 -9.17 -26.19 33.10
C GLN A 461 -8.98 -24.76 33.60
N GLY A 462 -8.02 -24.01 33.05
CA GLY A 462 -7.81 -22.60 33.41
C GLY A 462 -9.03 -21.71 33.15
N ILE A 463 -9.78 -21.94 32.07
CA ILE A 463 -11.05 -21.24 31.82
C ILE A 463 -12.07 -21.58 32.90
N LEU A 464 -12.25 -22.87 33.21
CA LEU A 464 -13.23 -23.35 34.19
C LEU A 464 -12.93 -22.83 35.61
N ASP A 465 -11.65 -22.76 35.98
CA ASP A 465 -11.20 -22.24 37.28
C ASP A 465 -11.44 -20.73 37.44
N ALA A 466 -11.41 -19.99 36.33
CA ALA A 466 -11.63 -18.55 36.29
C ALA A 466 -13.12 -18.15 36.25
N LEU A 467 -14.03 -19.09 35.95
CA LEU A 467 -15.46 -18.81 35.96
C LEU A 467 -15.99 -18.68 37.39
N PRO A 468 -16.85 -17.68 37.67
CA PRO A 468 -17.50 -17.58 38.97
C PRO A 468 -18.33 -18.85 39.24
N ARG A 469 -18.16 -19.41 40.44
CA ARG A 469 -18.77 -20.68 40.86
C ARG A 469 -20.29 -20.65 40.83
#